data_AF-A0A6P8BG50-F1
#
_entry.id   AF-A0A6P8BG50-F1
#
_cell.length_a   1.000
_cell.length_b   1.000
_cell.length_c   1.000
_cell.angle_alpha   90.00
_cell.angle_beta   90.00
_cell.angle_gamma   90.00
#
_symmetry.space_group_name_H-M   'P 1'
#
loop_
_entity.id
_entity.type
_entity.pdbx_description
1 polymer ?
#
loop_
_entity_poly.entity_id
_entity_poly.type
_entity_poly.pdbx_seq_one_letter_code
_entity_poly.pdbx_strand_id
1 'polypeptide(L)'
;MDTGGKGKVTLDGAQETLMLTLLARAVDAESSDSILNDAFSVKIRDQIRDEYSYNFGARAAPALHLGHMAKMVSSRAKIFDEATERFLQQNLGPATVLHIACGAFG
;
A
#
# COMPACT_ATOMS: atom_id res chain seq x y z
N MET A 1 31.98 -4.53 -22.07
CA MET A 1 31.21 -4.72 -20.83
C MET A 1 30.17 -3.62 -20.81
N ASP A 2 28.94 -3.97 -21.13
CA ASP A 2 27.81 -3.03 -21.24
C ASP A 2 27.16 -2.90 -19.85
N THR A 3 27.31 -1.74 -19.23
CA THR A 3 26.67 -1.43 -17.95
C THR A 3 25.21 -1.06 -18.24
N GLY A 4 24.35 -2.08 -18.24
CA GLY A 4 22.91 -1.96 -18.49
C GLY A 4 22.26 -0.85 -17.65
N GLY A 5 22.01 0.29 -18.28
CA GLY A 5 21.26 1.38 -17.69
C GLY A 5 19.83 0.92 -17.43
N LYS A 6 19.43 0.86 -16.16
CA LYS A 6 18.03 0.63 -15.78
C LYS A 6 17.21 1.78 -16.40
N GLY A 7 16.40 1.45 -17.42
CA GLY A 7 15.53 2.43 -18.07
C GLY A 7 14.66 3.14 -17.04
N LYS A 8 14.46 4.45 -17.21
CA LYS A 8 13.59 5.25 -16.34
C LYS A 8 12.17 4.68 -16.40
N VAL A 9 11.75 4.00 -15.33
CA VAL A 9 10.40 3.43 -15.23
C VAL A 9 9.42 4.58 -15.01
N THR A 10 8.51 4.77 -15.97
CA THR A 10 7.38 5.70 -15.83
C THR A 10 6.18 4.88 -15.39
N LEU A 11 5.75 5.05 -14.14
CA LEU A 11 4.48 4.50 -13.66
C LEU A 11 3.36 5.47 -14.04
N ASP A 12 2.31 4.97 -14.69
CA ASP A 12 1.10 5.71 -15.04
C ASP A 12 -0.18 4.93 -14.65
N GLY A 13 -1.32 5.63 -14.68
CA GLY A 13 -2.65 5.05 -14.47
C GLY A 13 -2.78 4.23 -13.18
N ALA A 14 -3.02 2.92 -13.34
CA ALA A 14 -3.24 2.00 -12.22
C ALA A 14 -1.98 1.80 -11.35
N GLN A 15 -0.79 1.83 -11.95
CA GLN A 15 0.47 1.64 -11.23
C GLN A 15 0.79 2.83 -10.33
N GLU A 16 0.50 4.04 -10.80
CA GLU A 16 0.63 5.26 -10.00
C GLU A 16 -0.36 5.26 -8.82
N THR A 17 -1.62 4.91 -9.09
CA THR A 17 -2.64 4.76 -8.04
C THR A 17 -2.21 3.73 -6.99
N LEU A 18 -1.59 2.63 -7.41
CA LEU A 18 -1.07 1.61 -6.50
C LEU A 18 0.03 2.16 -5.59
N MET A 19 0.98 2.95 -6.12
CA MET A 19 2.03 3.56 -5.32
C MET A 19 1.50 4.56 -4.30
N LEU A 20 0.45 5.32 -4.65
CA LEU A 20 -0.22 6.24 -3.73
C LEU A 20 -0.89 5.50 -2.57
N THR A 21 -1.54 4.37 -2.85
CA THR A 21 -2.18 3.56 -1.78
C THR A 21 -1.17 2.85 -0.89
N LEU A 22 -0.03 2.42 -1.44
CA LEU A 22 1.11 1.91 -0.65
C LEU A 22 1.66 3.00 0.28
N LEU A 23 1.93 4.20 -0.25
CA LEU A 23 2.44 5.32 0.53
C LEU A 23 1.46 5.73 1.64
N ALA A 24 0.17 5.79 1.33
CA ALA A 24 -0.88 6.12 2.28
C ALA A 24 -0.91 5.15 3.49
N ARG A 25 -0.78 3.84 3.24
CA ARG A 25 -0.72 2.83 4.32
C ARG A 25 0.57 2.91 5.13
N ALA A 26 1.71 3.19 4.50
CA ALA A 26 2.96 3.41 5.21
C ALA A 26 2.90 4.64 6.14
N VAL A 27 2.30 5.74 5.67
CA VAL A 27 2.09 6.96 6.47
C VAL A 27 1.14 6.69 7.65
N ASP A 28 0.07 5.93 7.45
CA ASP A 28 -0.82 5.51 8.54
C ASP A 28 -0.09 4.61 9.55
N ALA A 29 0.77 3.69 9.11
CA ALA A 29 1.53 2.80 9.99
C ALA A 29 2.56 3.55 10.87
N GLU A 30 3.13 4.64 10.37
CA GLU A 30 4.08 5.48 11.12
C GLU A 30 3.39 6.54 12.01
N SER A 31 2.08 6.72 11.87
CA SER A 31 1.29 7.63 12.70
C SER A 31 1.19 7.11 14.14
N SER A 32 1.21 8.03 15.11
CA SER A 32 0.94 7.70 16.52
C SER A 32 -0.49 7.18 16.77
N ASP A 33 -1.40 7.44 15.83
CA ASP A 33 -2.80 7.01 15.86
C ASP A 33 -3.09 6.17 14.61
N SER A 34 -2.36 5.06 14.47
CA SER A 34 -2.45 4.18 13.30
C SER A 34 -3.76 3.38 13.27
N ILE A 35 -4.44 3.36 12.11
CA ILE A 35 -5.69 2.62 11.94
C ILE A 35 -5.44 1.15 11.61
N LEU A 36 -4.58 0.90 10.62
CA LEU A 36 -4.28 -0.43 10.08
C LEU A 36 -2.95 -0.99 10.61
N ASN A 37 -1.97 -0.12 10.88
CA ASN A 37 -0.62 -0.50 11.30
C ASN A 37 0.07 -1.48 10.33
N ASP A 38 -0.03 -1.21 9.03
CA ASP A 38 0.57 -2.05 7.98
C ASP A 38 2.09 -1.85 7.88
N ALA A 39 2.83 -2.58 8.70
CA ALA A 39 4.30 -2.59 8.70
C ALA A 39 4.91 -3.10 7.39
N PHE A 40 4.17 -3.90 6.61
CA PHE A 40 4.65 -4.41 5.33
C PHE A 40 4.69 -3.30 4.28
N SER A 41 3.69 -2.41 4.28
CA SER A 41 3.68 -1.22 3.43
C SER A 41 4.88 -0.29 3.71
N VAL A 42 5.30 -0.15 4.97
CA VAL A 42 6.52 0.60 5.35
C VAL A 42 7.77 -0.05 4.73
N LYS A 43 7.91 -1.36 4.91
CA LYS A 43 9.04 -2.13 4.38
C LYS A 43 9.15 -2.03 2.85
N ILE A 44 8.04 -2.22 2.12
CA ILE A 44 8.05 -2.12 0.66
C ILE A 44 8.39 -0.70 0.20
N ARG A 45 7.79 0.33 0.83
CA ARG A 45 8.11 1.73 0.51
C ARG A 45 9.60 2.00 0.64
N ASP A 46 10.21 1.55 1.75
CA ASP A 46 11.64 1.74 2.01
C ASP A 46 12.49 0.98 1.00
N GLN A 47 12.13 -0.27 0.67
CA GLN A 47 12.80 -1.04 -0.38
C GLN A 47 12.73 -0.35 -1.75
N ILE A 48 11.56 0.17 -2.14
CA ILE A 48 11.36 0.89 -3.40
C ILE A 48 12.21 2.17 -3.43
N ARG A 49 12.26 2.90 -2.32
CA ARG A 49 13.10 4.09 -2.18
C ARG A 49 14.58 3.73 -2.33
N ASP A 50 15.04 2.71 -1.63
CA ASP A 50 16.47 2.41 -1.47
C ASP A 50 17.05 1.66 -2.70
N GLU A 51 16.32 0.71 -3.28
CA GLU A 51 16.80 -0.09 -4.42
C GLU A 51 16.55 0.55 -5.79
N TYR A 52 15.50 1.38 -5.91
CA TYR A 52 15.06 1.95 -7.19
C TYR A 52 15.15 3.47 -7.23
N SER A 53 15.62 4.11 -6.14
CA SER A 53 15.76 5.57 -6.03
C SER A 53 14.48 6.33 -6.38
N TYR A 54 13.32 5.72 -6.11
CA TYR A 54 12.03 6.29 -6.45
C TYR A 54 11.65 7.38 -5.45
N ASN A 55 11.34 8.58 -5.97
CA ASN A 55 10.99 9.73 -5.15
C ASN A 55 9.46 9.85 -4.96
N PHE A 56 8.96 9.34 -3.83
CA PHE A 56 7.57 9.49 -3.43
C PHE A 56 7.16 10.95 -3.18
N GLY A 57 8.09 11.79 -2.71
CA GLY A 57 7.83 13.21 -2.42
C GLY A 57 7.54 14.06 -3.66
N ALA A 58 8.05 13.67 -4.83
CA ALA A 58 7.76 14.36 -6.09
C ALA A 58 6.32 14.14 -6.60
N ARG A 59 5.62 13.12 -6.08
CA ARG A 59 4.26 12.74 -6.49
C ARG A 59 3.22 12.83 -5.38
N ALA A 60 3.64 13.01 -4.14
CA ALA A 60 2.74 13.31 -3.04
C ALA A 60 2.16 14.72 -3.24
N ALA A 61 0.84 14.80 -3.47
CA ALA A 61 0.07 16.05 -3.41
C ALA A 61 0.34 16.78 -2.06
N PRO A 62 0.06 18.10 -1.93
CA PRO A 62 0.41 18.86 -0.72
C PRO A 62 0.00 18.10 0.55
N ALA A 63 0.93 18.01 1.51
CA ALA A 63 0.92 17.10 2.66
C ALA A 63 -0.41 16.99 3.43
N LEU A 64 -1.24 18.04 3.38
CA LEU A 64 -2.60 18.04 3.93
C LEU A 64 -3.49 16.92 3.36
N HIS A 65 -3.37 16.61 2.06
CA HIS A 65 -4.17 15.56 1.42
C HIS A 65 -3.67 14.17 1.78
N LEU A 66 -2.37 14.02 2.09
CA LEU A 66 -1.77 12.72 2.34
C LEU A 66 -2.25 12.11 3.67
N GLY A 67 -2.40 12.92 4.72
CA GLY A 67 -2.94 12.44 6.01
C GLY A 67 -4.40 11.97 5.92
N HIS A 68 -5.26 12.73 5.22
CA HIS A 68 -6.64 12.31 4.99
C HIS A 68 -6.73 11.06 4.10
N MET A 69 -5.90 10.99 3.06
CA MET A 69 -5.80 9.80 2.21
C MET A 69 -5.32 8.57 2.99
N ALA A 70 -4.30 8.72 3.84
CA ALA A 70 -3.81 7.66 4.73
C ALA A 70 -4.95 7.07 5.57
N LYS A 71 -5.70 7.94 6.27
CA LYS A 71 -6.85 7.48 7.08
C LYS A 71 -7.91 6.78 6.24
N MET A 72 -8.31 7.33 5.10
CA MET A 72 -9.33 6.73 4.25
C MET A 72 -8.89 5.37 3.66
N VAL A 73 -7.67 5.29 3.15
CA VAL A 73 -7.13 4.06 2.54
C VAL A 73 -6.97 2.98 3.60
N SER A 74 -6.38 3.28 4.76
CA SER A 74 -6.21 2.32 5.85
C SER A 74 -7.53 1.89 6.48
N SER A 75 -8.49 2.81 6.66
CA SER A 75 -9.82 2.43 7.18
C SER A 75 -10.52 1.46 6.23
N ARG A 76 -10.45 1.72 4.92
CA ARG A 76 -11.05 0.83 3.92
C ARG A 76 -10.43 -0.57 3.96
N ALA A 77 -9.09 -0.66 4.08
CA ALA A 77 -8.40 -1.94 4.22
C ALA A 77 -8.84 -2.66 5.50
N LYS A 78 -8.88 -1.97 6.65
CA LYS A 78 -9.33 -2.54 7.93
C LYS A 78 -10.76 -3.09 7.87
N ILE A 79 -11.68 -2.39 7.21
CA ILE A 79 -13.05 -2.87 7.02
C ILE A 79 -13.07 -4.21 6.26
N PHE A 80 -12.24 -4.37 5.23
CA PHE A 80 -12.14 -5.63 4.50
C PHE A 80 -11.50 -6.74 5.33
N ASP A 81 -10.48 -6.42 6.12
CA ASP A 81 -9.83 -7.38 7.01
C ASP A 81 -10.82 -7.89 8.06
N GLU A 82 -11.54 -6.98 8.74
CA GLU A 82 -12.55 -7.34 9.73
C GLU A 82 -13.71 -8.13 9.11
N ALA A 83 -14.15 -7.77 7.90
CA ALA A 83 -15.20 -8.52 7.21
C ALA A 83 -14.74 -9.93 6.85
N THR A 84 -13.48 -10.08 6.41
CA THR A 84 -12.88 -11.37 6.09
C THR A 84 -12.70 -12.22 7.34
N GLU A 85 -12.23 -11.62 8.43
CA GLU A 85 -12.09 -12.31 9.72
C GLU A 85 -13.44 -12.83 10.22
N ARG A 86 -14.49 -11.98 10.20
CA ARG A 86 -15.85 -12.38 10.58
C ARG A 86 -16.38 -13.51 9.70
N PHE A 87 -16.13 -13.45 8.39
CA PHE A 87 -16.52 -14.51 7.46
C PHE A 87 -15.85 -15.85 7.83
N LEU A 88 -14.56 -15.85 8.14
CA LEU A 88 -13.83 -17.05 8.54
C LEU A 88 -14.31 -17.59 9.90
N GLN A 89 -14.55 -16.72 10.88
CA GLN A 89 -15.08 -17.11 12.19
C GLN A 89 -16.47 -17.76 12.09
N GLN A 90 -17.31 -17.31 11.16
CA GLN A 90 -18.65 -17.86 10.92
C GLN A 90 -18.63 -19.16 10.10
N ASN A 91 -17.55 -19.45 9.40
CA ASN A 91 -17.41 -20.60 8.50
C ASN A 91 -16.21 -21.46 8.90
N LEU A 92 -16.37 -22.23 9.99
CA LEU A 92 -15.31 -23.11 10.55
C LEU A 92 -14.92 -24.30 9.65
N GLY A 93 -15.58 -24.48 8.50
CA GLY A 93 -15.26 -25.48 7.49
C GLY A 93 -14.31 -24.94 6.40
N PRO A 94 -14.13 -25.66 5.28
CA PRO A 94 -13.33 -25.17 4.16
C PRO A 94 -13.94 -23.88 3.59
N ALA A 95 -13.26 -22.75 3.82
CA ALA A 95 -13.63 -21.44 3.31
C ALA A 95 -12.58 -20.96 2.30
N THR A 96 -13.00 -20.30 1.23
CA THR A 96 -12.11 -19.72 0.21
C THR A 96 -12.28 -18.19 0.20
N VAL A 97 -11.16 -17.48 0.28
CA VAL A 97 -11.11 -16.01 0.20
C VAL A 97 -10.39 -15.61 -1.09
N LEU A 98 -11.03 -14.78 -1.91
CA LEU A 98 -10.49 -14.31 -3.20
C LEU A 98 -10.31 -12.79 -3.17
N HIS A 99 -9.07 -12.33 -3.30
CA HIS A 99 -8.74 -10.91 -3.42
C HIS A 99 -8.68 -10.50 -4.91
N ILE A 100 -9.65 -9.71 -5.37
CA ILE A 100 -9.70 -9.23 -6.76
C ILE A 100 -8.93 -7.91 -6.88
N ALA A 101 -8.16 -7.76 -7.95
CA ALA A 101 -7.30 -6.59 -8.20
C ALA A 101 -6.33 -6.30 -7.04
N CYS A 102 -5.71 -7.36 -6.49
CA CYS A 102 -4.95 -7.31 -5.25
C CYS A 102 -3.67 -6.45 -5.29
N GLY A 103 -3.22 -5.95 -6.44
CA GLY A 103 -2.08 -5.02 -6.51
C GLY A 103 -0.84 -5.55 -5.77
N ALA A 104 -0.21 -4.70 -4.93
CA ALA A 104 1.04 -4.96 -4.19
C ALA A 104 0.90 -5.92 -2.98
N PHE A 105 -0.13 -6.77 -2.95
CA PHE A 105 -0.34 -7.80 -1.93
C PHE A 105 0.17 -9.18 -2.41
N GLY A 106 1.41 -9.23 -2.90
CA GLY A 106 2.09 -10.45 -3.35
C GLY A 106 3.53 -10.49 -2.88
#